data_AF-X1ID81-F1
#
_entry.id   AF-X1ID81-F1
#
_cell.length_a   1.000
_cell.length_b   1.000
_cell.length_c   1.000
_cell.angle_alpha   90.00
_cell.angle_beta   90.00
_cell.angle_gamma   90.00
#
_symmetry.space_group_name_H-M   'P 1'
#
loop_
_entity.id
_entity.type
_entity.pdbx_description
1 polymer ?
#
loop_
_entity_poly.entity_id
_entity_poly.type
_entity_poly.pdbx_seq_one_letter_code
_entity_poly.pdbx_strand_id
1 'polypeptide(L)'
;ETIRQKNVFLKNFKNLPLNKLISRIPHNWGGLFKINGPINNRKKENKKVIPCTFPWYSLTIFYDGRVFLCPQDFEGKICLGDLYKNSVNEIFNGKIIKSMRETFKAGVIENKIPCRDCDRIGRKTFMKIPREYLGFFLRDHLRS
;
A
#
# COMPACT_ATOMS: atom_id res chain seq x y z
N GLU A 1 8.59 -22.39 -7.15
CA GLU A 1 7.54 -22.73 -6.17
C GLU A 1 6.18 -22.03 -6.31
N THR A 2 6.05 -20.70 -6.18
CA THR A 2 4.75 -20.03 -5.98
C THR A 2 3.74 -20.12 -7.15
N ILE A 3 4.18 -20.14 -8.41
CA ILE A 3 3.26 -20.26 -9.57
C ILE A 3 2.62 -21.65 -9.63
N ARG A 4 3.39 -22.71 -9.33
CA ARG A 4 2.89 -24.09 -9.33
C ARG A 4 1.84 -24.29 -8.25
N GLN A 5 2.13 -23.83 -7.03
CA GLN A 5 1.18 -23.90 -5.90
C GLN A 5 -0.11 -23.14 -6.19
N LYS A 6 0.00 -21.94 -6.77
CA LYS A 6 -1.17 -21.17 -7.20
C LYS A 6 -2.01 -21.96 -8.22
N ASN A 7 -1.39 -22.53 -9.25
CA ASN A 7 -2.12 -23.29 -10.27
C ASN A 7 -2.79 -24.53 -9.68
N VAL A 8 -2.16 -25.22 -8.74
CA VAL A 8 -2.76 -26.34 -8.02
C VAL A 8 -3.97 -25.89 -7.21
N PHE A 9 -3.83 -24.82 -6.42
CA PHE A 9 -4.94 -24.26 -5.63
C PHE A 9 -6.13 -23.85 -6.50
N LEU A 10 -5.88 -23.20 -7.63
CA LEU A 10 -6.94 -22.74 -8.55
C LEU A 10 -7.71 -23.90 -9.19
N LYS A 11 -7.12 -25.10 -9.34
CA LYS A 11 -7.83 -26.27 -9.87
C LYS A 11 -8.99 -26.72 -8.97
N ASN A 12 -8.91 -26.49 -7.67
CA ASN A 12 -9.96 -26.85 -6.71
C ASN A 12 -11.30 -26.14 -6.99
N PHE A 13 -11.27 -25.05 -7.75
CA PHE A 13 -12.43 -24.21 -8.04
C PHE A 13 -12.98 -24.39 -9.45
N LYS A 14 -12.37 -25.26 -10.29
CA LYS A 14 -12.69 -25.37 -11.72
C LYS A 14 -14.15 -25.79 -12.01
N ASN A 15 -14.72 -26.63 -11.15
CA ASN A 15 -16.05 -27.22 -11.35
C ASN A 15 -17.13 -26.59 -10.47
N LEU A 16 -16.81 -25.51 -9.76
CA LEU A 16 -17.77 -24.80 -8.92
C LEU A 16 -18.53 -23.78 -9.79
N PRO A 17 -19.81 -23.50 -9.51
CA PRO A 17 -20.61 -22.52 -10.26
C PRO A 17 -20.24 -21.08 -9.86
N LEU A 18 -18.96 -20.72 -9.94
CA LEU A 18 -18.45 -19.40 -9.58
C LEU A 18 -18.62 -18.43 -10.75
N ASN A 19 -19.20 -17.26 -10.49
CA ASN A 19 -19.23 -16.19 -11.49
C ASN A 19 -17.85 -15.60 -11.75
N LYS A 20 -16.97 -15.56 -10.73
CA LYS A 20 -15.62 -14.98 -10.84
C LYS A 20 -14.69 -15.50 -9.75
N LEU A 21 -13.45 -15.84 -10.12
CA LEU A 21 -12.37 -16.15 -9.20
C LEU A 21 -11.21 -15.18 -9.41
N ILE A 22 -10.78 -14.50 -8.34
CA ILE A 22 -9.73 -13.48 -8.41
C ILE A 22 -8.62 -13.83 -7.43
N SER A 23 -7.43 -14.15 -7.95
CA SER A 23 -6.21 -14.26 -7.14
C SER A 23 -5.43 -12.93 -7.16
N ARG A 24 -4.85 -12.54 -6.02
CA ARG A 24 -3.97 -11.38 -5.89
C ARG A 24 -2.69 -11.76 -5.14
N ILE A 25 -1.63 -11.01 -5.37
CA ILE A 25 -0.42 -11.10 -4.54
C ILE A 25 -0.74 -10.35 -3.23
N PRO A 26 -0.48 -10.95 -2.06
CA PRO A 26 -0.74 -10.29 -0.78
C PRO A 26 0.15 -9.05 -0.62
N HIS A 27 -0.26 -8.16 0.28
CA HIS A 27 0.60 -7.07 0.75
C HIS A 27 1.60 -7.56 1.78
N ASN A 28 2.73 -6.83 1.87
CA ASN A 28 3.74 -7.14 2.87
C ASN A 28 3.51 -6.44 4.21
N TRP A 29 2.36 -5.76 4.37
CA TRP A 29 1.95 -5.03 5.57
C TRP A 29 3.06 -4.14 6.15
N GLY A 30 3.58 -3.23 5.31
CA GLY A 30 4.64 -2.33 5.73
C GLY A 30 5.95 -3.02 6.11
N GLY A 31 6.19 -4.21 5.54
CA GLY A 31 7.39 -5.02 5.81
C GLY A 31 7.21 -6.11 6.87
N LEU A 32 6.05 -6.21 7.52
CA LEU A 32 5.78 -7.26 8.51
C LEU A 32 5.86 -8.67 7.91
N PHE A 33 5.45 -8.83 6.65
CA PHE A 33 5.53 -10.11 5.94
C PHE A 33 6.62 -10.09 4.86
N LYS A 34 7.59 -11.01 4.97
CA LYS A 34 8.57 -11.22 3.90
C LYS A 34 7.93 -12.03 2.77
N ILE A 35 7.47 -11.35 1.71
CA ILE A 35 6.87 -12.03 0.56
C ILE A 35 7.98 -12.49 -0.40
N ASN A 36 8.24 -13.80 -0.43
CA ASN A 36 9.15 -14.40 -1.41
C ASN A 36 8.60 -14.18 -2.83
N GLY A 37 9.12 -13.16 -3.53
CA GLY A 37 8.69 -12.74 -4.86
C GLY A 37 9.61 -11.66 -5.44
N PRO A 38 9.43 -11.25 -6.71
CA PRO A 38 10.33 -10.35 -7.44
C PRO A 38 10.48 -8.94 -6.85
N ILE A 39 9.72 -8.62 -5.80
CA ILE A 39 9.74 -7.35 -5.07
C ILE A 39 10.80 -7.37 -3.95
N ASN A 40 11.22 -8.56 -3.46
CA ASN A 40 12.12 -8.70 -2.30
C ASN A 40 13.57 -8.24 -2.51
N ASN A 41 14.04 -8.11 -3.75
CA ASN A 41 15.49 -7.99 -4.02
C ASN A 41 15.94 -6.60 -4.50
N ARG A 42 15.09 -5.57 -4.46
CA ARG A 42 15.57 -4.21 -4.72
C ARG A 42 16.23 -3.68 -3.45
N LYS A 43 17.57 -3.76 -3.39
CA LYS A 43 18.39 -2.99 -2.44
C LYS A 43 17.82 -1.56 -2.38
N LYS A 44 17.24 -1.19 -1.24
CA LYS A 44 16.63 0.12 -0.95
C LYS A 44 17.70 1.16 -0.59
N GLU A 45 18.86 1.09 -1.22
CA GLU A 45 19.88 2.11 -1.04
C GLU A 45 19.64 3.19 -2.10
N ASN A 46 19.29 4.39 -1.62
CA ASN A 46 19.32 5.65 -2.37
C ASN A 46 18.43 5.76 -3.63
N LYS A 47 17.32 5.02 -3.72
CA LYS A 47 16.34 5.21 -4.82
C LYS A 47 15.15 6.05 -4.38
N LYS A 48 14.86 7.11 -5.15
CA LYS A 48 13.59 7.84 -5.08
C LYS A 48 12.44 6.85 -5.16
N VAL A 49 11.57 6.88 -4.16
CA VAL A 49 10.40 6.02 -4.08
C VAL A 49 9.20 6.70 -4.74
N ILE A 50 8.21 5.90 -5.12
CA ILE A 50 6.93 6.44 -5.59
C ILE A 50 6.18 6.97 -4.37
N PRO A 51 5.64 8.20 -4.41
CA PRO A 51 4.86 8.73 -3.30
C PRO A 51 3.63 7.85 -3.05
N CYS A 52 3.45 7.39 -1.81
CA CYS A 52 2.19 6.80 -1.39
C CYS A 52 1.16 7.93 -1.28
N THR A 53 -0.03 7.74 -1.84
CA THR A 53 -1.07 8.77 -1.85
C THR A 53 -1.98 8.75 -0.62
N PHE A 54 -1.89 7.73 0.24
CA PHE A 54 -2.75 7.60 1.43
C PHE A 54 -2.74 8.82 2.37
N PRO A 55 -1.60 9.49 2.64
CA PRO A 55 -1.60 10.68 3.49
C PRO A 55 -2.52 11.83 2.99
N TRP A 56 -2.96 11.80 1.73
CA TRP A 56 -3.79 12.85 1.12
C TRP A 56 -5.28 12.54 1.07
N TYR A 57 -5.71 11.30 1.31
CA TYR A 57 -7.14 10.97 1.17
C TYR A 57 -7.65 9.89 2.12
N SER A 58 -6.78 9.22 2.88
CA SER A 58 -7.17 8.07 3.68
C SER A 58 -6.81 8.26 5.15
N LEU A 59 -7.70 7.81 6.02
CA LEU A 59 -7.48 7.56 7.44
C LEU A 59 -7.95 6.13 7.75
N THR A 60 -7.26 5.45 8.65
CA THR A 60 -7.63 4.09 9.08
C THR A 60 -8.04 4.14 10.54
N ILE A 61 -9.30 3.90 10.84
CA ILE A 61 -9.80 3.87 12.22
C ILE A 61 -9.74 2.42 12.70
N PHE A 62 -9.00 2.16 13.76
CA PHE A 62 -8.97 0.84 14.40
C PHE A 62 -10.19 0.66 15.31
N TYR A 63 -10.43 -0.59 15.72
CA TYR A 63 -11.61 -0.98 16.50
C TYR A 63 -11.77 -0.19 17.82
N ASP A 64 -10.68 0.36 18.34
CA ASP A 64 -10.60 1.10 19.60
C ASP A 64 -10.62 2.63 19.39
N GLY A 65 -11.04 3.10 18.22
CA GLY A 65 -11.18 4.52 17.92
C GLY A 65 -9.88 5.27 17.62
N ARG A 66 -8.71 4.62 17.77
CA ARG A 66 -7.43 5.20 17.34
C ARG A 66 -7.34 5.25 15.81
N VAL A 67 -6.72 6.30 15.30
CA VAL A 67 -6.62 6.55 13.85
C VAL A 67 -5.18 6.43 13.40
N PHE A 68 -4.94 5.68 12.32
CA PHE A 68 -3.63 5.38 11.77
C PHE A 68 -3.53 5.79 10.29
N LEU A 69 -2.30 5.96 9.83
CA LEU A 69 -2.01 6.46 8.48
C LEU A 69 -2.51 5.53 7.36
N CYS A 70 -2.44 4.22 7.58
CA CYS A 70 -2.52 3.26 6.48
C CYS A 70 -3.14 1.94 6.94
N PRO A 71 -4.07 1.34 6.17
CA PRO A 71 -4.62 0.02 6.48
C PRO A 71 -3.57 -1.10 6.31
N GLN A 72 -2.43 -0.82 5.69
CA GLN A 72 -1.31 -1.76 5.59
C GLN A 72 -0.36 -1.67 6.80
N ASP A 73 -0.50 -0.65 7.64
CA ASP A 73 0.23 -0.54 8.92
C ASP A 73 -0.54 -1.33 9.99
N PHE A 74 -0.54 -2.65 9.83
CA PHE A 74 -1.38 -3.57 10.61
C PHE A 74 -1.13 -3.47 12.12
N GLU A 75 0.13 -3.24 12.51
CA GLU A 75 0.52 -3.08 13.91
C GLU A 75 0.25 -1.67 14.45
N GLY A 76 -0.22 -0.74 13.61
CA GLY A 76 -0.52 0.63 14.02
C GLY A 76 0.71 1.42 14.47
N LYS A 77 1.82 1.35 13.72
CA LYS A 77 3.07 2.07 14.06
C LYS A 77 2.98 3.57 13.83
N ILE A 78 2.11 4.04 12.95
CA ILE A 78 1.92 5.45 12.60
C ILE A 78 0.53 5.91 13.06
N CYS A 79 0.38 6.09 14.38
CA CYS A 79 -0.81 6.68 14.99
C CYS A 79 -0.90 8.17 14.63
N LEU A 80 -2.07 8.61 14.20
CA LEU A 80 -2.38 9.99 13.83
C LEU A 80 -3.20 10.72 14.90
N GLY A 81 -3.95 9.99 15.71
CA GLY A 81 -4.81 10.56 16.75
C GLY A 81 -5.83 9.55 17.28
N ASP A 82 -6.80 10.05 18.03
CA ASP A 82 -7.80 9.26 18.73
C ASP A 82 -9.16 9.97 18.63
N LEU A 83 -10.20 9.29 18.12
CA LEU A 83 -11.52 9.89 17.92
C LEU A 83 -12.25 10.23 19.22
N TYR A 84 -11.82 9.68 20.36
CA TYR A 84 -12.34 10.08 21.66
C TYR A 84 -11.78 11.43 22.13
N LYS A 85 -10.73 11.93 21.48
CA LYS A 85 -10.00 13.16 21.86
C LYS A 85 -9.95 14.22 20.78
N ASN A 86 -10.05 13.81 19.51
CA ASN A 86 -9.84 14.66 18.36
C ASN A 86 -10.94 14.43 17.32
N SER A 87 -11.38 15.51 16.69
CA SER A 87 -12.18 15.43 15.47
C SER A 87 -11.38 14.85 14.31
N VAL A 88 -12.08 14.25 13.34
CA VAL A 88 -11.46 13.75 12.09
C VAL A 88 -10.67 14.86 11.37
N ASN A 89 -11.20 16.09 11.37
CA ASN A 89 -10.53 17.22 10.72
C ASN A 89 -9.21 17.60 11.39
N GLU A 90 -9.15 17.57 12.73
CA GLU A 90 -7.91 17.81 13.47
C GLU A 90 -6.88 16.72 13.19
N ILE A 91 -7.30 15.45 13.19
CA ILE A 91 -6.41 14.32 12.89
C ILE A 91 -5.87 14.43 11.47
N PHE A 92 -6.73 14.67 10.48
CA PHE A 92 -6.35 14.76 9.07
C PHE A 92 -5.42 15.94 8.75
N ASN A 93 -5.48 16.99 9.58
CA ASN A 93 -4.61 18.17 9.50
C ASN A 93 -3.52 18.20 10.58
N GLY A 94 -3.32 17.09 11.28
CA GLY A 94 -2.35 16.94 12.35
C GLY A 94 -0.90 16.96 11.85
N LYS A 95 0.02 17.16 12.80
CA LYS A 95 1.46 17.29 12.50
C LYS A 95 2.03 16.02 11.85
N ILE A 96 1.62 14.84 12.31
CA ILE A 96 2.16 13.55 11.85
C ILE A 96 1.81 13.32 10.37
N ILE A 97 0.54 13.41 9.98
CA ILE A 97 0.13 13.19 8.58
C ILE A 97 0.69 14.29 7.65
N LYS A 98 0.80 15.54 8.11
CA LYS A 98 1.48 16.61 7.36
C LYS A 98 2.96 16.31 7.13
N SER A 99 3.68 15.84 8.15
CA SER A 99 5.07 15.41 8.01
C SER A 99 5.20 14.27 7.00
N MET A 100 4.29 13.29 7.05
CA MET A 100 4.26 12.20 6.06
C MET A 100 4.06 12.70 4.62
N ARG A 101 3.20 13.71 4.40
CA ARG A 101 3.01 14.34 3.08
C ARG A 101 4.32 14.92 2.56
N GLU A 102 5.07 15.63 3.40
CA GLU A 102 6.38 16.19 3.03
C GLU A 102 7.41 15.10 2.76
N THR A 103 7.47 14.04 3.57
CA THR A 103 8.35 12.88 3.33
C THR A 103 8.11 12.26 1.95
N PHE A 104 6.83 11.99 1.61
CA PHE A 104 6.50 11.41 0.31
C PHE A 104 6.71 12.38 -0.87
N LYS A 105 6.49 13.68 -0.65
CA LYS A 105 6.79 14.73 -1.65
C LYS A 105 8.30 14.82 -1.94
N ALA A 106 9.14 14.70 -0.92
CA ALA A 106 10.60 14.65 -1.07
C ALA A 106 11.09 13.38 -1.78
N GLY A 107 10.34 12.27 -1.66
CA GLY A 107 10.66 10.99 -2.28
C GLY A 107 11.78 10.22 -1.57
N VAL A 108 12.14 10.64 -0.35
CA VAL A 108 13.11 9.99 0.52
C VAL A 108 12.37 9.58 1.80
N ILE A 109 12.37 8.29 2.11
CA ILE A 109 11.71 7.75 3.30
C ILE A 109 12.75 7.33 4.30
N GLU A 110 12.62 7.84 5.51
CA GLU A 110 13.49 7.51 6.63
C GLU A 110 13.40 6.03 7.03
N ASN A 111 14.48 5.55 7.62
CA ASN A 111 14.68 4.14 7.93
C ASN A 111 13.76 3.57 9.02
N LYS A 112 13.00 4.42 9.73
CA LYS A 112 12.31 4.08 10.98
C LYS A 112 10.81 3.81 10.86
N ILE A 113 10.21 4.00 9.68
CA ILE A 113 8.76 3.84 9.50
C ILE A 113 8.42 2.63 8.62
N PRO A 114 7.27 1.96 8.84
CA PRO A 114 6.85 0.79 8.04
C PRO A 114 6.74 1.10 6.54
N CYS A 115 6.54 2.38 6.18
CA CYS A 115 6.53 2.79 4.78
C CYS A 115 7.83 2.46 4.05
N ARG A 116 8.99 2.51 4.73
CA ARG A 116 10.29 2.15 4.13
C ARG A 116 10.24 0.75 3.54
N ASP A 117 9.55 -0.17 4.23
CA ASP A 117 9.49 -1.57 3.84
C ASP A 117 8.28 -1.95 3.01
N CYS A 118 7.37 -1.02 2.75
CA CYS A 118 6.14 -1.25 2.00
C CYS A 118 6.37 -1.65 0.53
N ASP A 119 5.63 -2.68 0.08
CA ASP A 119 5.68 -3.17 -1.31
C ASP A 119 5.07 -2.18 -2.33
N ARG A 120 4.28 -1.20 -1.88
CA ARG A 120 3.56 -0.25 -2.75
C ARG A 120 4.46 0.84 -3.33
N ILE A 121 5.43 1.31 -2.55
CA ILE A 121 6.27 2.45 -2.93
C ILE A 121 7.47 2.05 -3.82
N GLY A 122 7.83 0.75 -3.82
CA GLY A 122 8.96 0.19 -4.57
C GLY A 122 8.60 -0.34 -5.97
N ARG A 123 7.36 -0.10 -6.43
CA ARG A 123 6.82 -0.70 -7.64
C ARG A 123 7.43 -0.15 -8.92
N LYS A 124 7.24 -0.86 -10.03
CA LYS A 124 7.65 -0.38 -11.35
C LYS A 124 6.63 0.64 -11.84
N THR A 125 7.10 1.81 -12.22
CA THR A 125 6.30 2.84 -12.90
C THR A 125 6.69 2.97 -14.36
N PHE A 126 5.81 3.59 -15.12
CA PHE A 126 6.06 4.21 -16.41
C PHE A 126 5.46 5.61 -16.35
N MET A 127 6.22 6.66 -16.68
CA MET A 127 5.76 8.05 -16.54
C MET A 127 5.13 8.36 -15.16
N LYS A 128 5.75 7.88 -14.06
CA LYS A 128 5.25 7.97 -12.67
C LYS A 128 3.92 7.23 -12.37
N ILE A 129 3.31 6.59 -13.36
CA ILE A 129 2.12 5.75 -13.18
C ILE A 129 2.55 4.31 -12.90
N PRO A 130 2.05 3.65 -11.84
CA PRO A 130 2.34 2.24 -11.60
C PRO A 130 1.94 1.40 -12.81
N ARG A 131 2.83 0.52 -13.28
CA ARG A 131 2.59 -0.28 -14.51
C ARG A 131 1.31 -1.10 -14.45
N GLU A 132 0.95 -1.59 -13.26
CA GLU A 132 -0.29 -2.33 -13.01
C GLU A 132 -1.57 -1.52 -13.25
N TYR A 133 -1.50 -0.20 -13.18
CA TYR A 133 -2.63 0.70 -13.41
C TYR A 133 -2.64 1.31 -14.80
N LEU A 134 -1.59 1.14 -15.60
CA LEU A 134 -1.48 1.77 -16.91
C LEU A 134 -2.64 1.35 -17.83
N GLY A 135 -3.03 0.08 -17.83
CA GLY A 135 -4.17 -0.40 -18.64
C GLY A 135 -5.51 0.25 -18.26
N PHE A 136 -5.78 0.39 -16.97
CA PHE A 136 -6.98 1.10 -16.48
C PHE A 136 -6.91 2.58 -16.81
N PHE A 137 -5.76 3.21 -16.56
CA PHE A 137 -5.54 4.62 -16.85
C PHE A 137 -5.80 4.94 -18.33
N LEU A 138 -5.22 4.17 -19.26
CA LEU A 138 -5.42 4.35 -20.70
C LEU A 138 -6.89 4.15 -21.10
N ARG A 139 -7.56 3.14 -20.55
CA ARG A 139 -8.98 2.89 -20.83
C ARG A 139 -9.86 4.04 -20.34
N ASP A 140 -9.61 4.53 -19.14
CA ASP A 140 -10.48 5.49 -18.48
C ASP A 140 -10.22 6.94 -18.96
N HIS A 141 -9.05 7.23 -19.54
CA HIS A 141 -8.65 8.60 -19.92
C HIS A 141 -8.30 8.80 -21.40
N LEU A 142 -8.00 7.75 -22.17
CA LEU A 142 -7.57 7.86 -23.58
C LEU A 142 -8.46 7.08 -24.56
N ARG A 143 -9.40 6.25 -24.08
CA ARG A 143 -10.49 5.75 -24.93
C ARG A 143 -11.68 6.70 -24.80
N SER A 144 -11.59 7.84 -25.48
CA SER A 144 -12.76 8.55 -26.00
C SER A 144 -13.24 7.84 -27.26
#